data_AF-A0A0B2UNU1-F1
#
_entry.id   AF-A0A0B2UNU1-F1
#
_cell.length_a   1.000
_cell.length_b   1.000
_cell.length_c   1.000
_cell.angle_alpha   90.00
_cell.angle_beta   90.00
_cell.angle_gamma   90.00
#
_symmetry.space_group_name_H-M   'P 1'
#
loop_
_entity.id
_entity.type
_entity.pdbx_description
1 polymer ?
#
loop_
_entity_poly.entity_id
_entity_poly.type
_entity_poly.pdbx_seq_one_letter_code
_entity_poly.pdbx_strand_id
1 'polypeptide(L)'
;MSAVRLLKDLFLLMLAIIETLAQSVENQPFSQEVPSEQFFGRQQPPLPPFLYNATIESRRQFFSIAYNPNYTVAEIKSQLEQWANDQPKDVQDAYNQQLNMQKQMEAMLTEERQKLVDALPADAREVAAKLDAIRDNLQLTPIQQMKQVSQILQGTSASVRAQLDRVDEQLGQMLQQQQFKEQ
;
A
#
# COMPACT_ATOMS: atom_id res chain seq x y z
N MET A 1 16.52 -13.40 6.56
CA MET A 1 15.08 -13.17 6.39
C MET A 1 14.75 -11.69 6.61
N SER A 2 15.23 -10.78 5.75
CA SER A 2 15.10 -9.32 5.97
C SER A 2 15.10 -8.51 4.67
N ALA A 3 14.16 -8.80 3.77
CA ALA A 3 13.87 -7.93 2.62
C ALA A 3 12.37 -7.72 2.39
N VAL A 4 11.53 -8.55 3.03
CA VAL A 4 10.07 -8.57 2.85
C VAL A 4 9.34 -7.61 3.80
N ARG A 5 10.03 -7.04 4.80
CA ARG A 5 9.43 -6.06 5.73
C ARG A 5 9.51 -4.61 5.21
N LEU A 6 10.55 -4.28 4.44
CA LEU A 6 10.77 -2.94 3.86
C LEU A 6 9.73 -2.50 2.82
N LEU A 7 8.98 -3.44 2.25
CA LEU A 7 7.98 -3.14 1.21
C LEU A 7 6.56 -2.97 1.76
N LYS A 8 6.32 -3.35 3.03
CA LYS A 8 4.98 -3.30 3.63
C LYS A 8 4.55 -1.88 4.00
N ASP A 9 5.52 -1.04 4.36
CA ASP A 9 5.21 0.28 4.94
C ASP A 9 5.45 1.44 3.95
N LEU A 10 6.11 1.22 2.80
CA LEU A 10 6.19 2.24 1.74
C LEU A 10 4.86 2.40 0.96
N PHE A 11 3.89 1.52 1.20
CA PHE A 11 2.61 1.38 0.48
C PHE A 11 1.41 1.89 1.29
N LEU A 12 1.58 2.89 2.14
CA LEU A 12 0.48 3.47 2.95
C LEU A 12 -0.65 4.14 2.14
N LEU A 13 -0.61 4.11 0.80
CA LEU A 13 -1.72 4.49 -0.08
C LEU A 13 -2.30 3.34 -0.93
N MET A 14 -1.73 2.13 -0.88
CA MET A 14 -2.43 0.94 -1.38
C MET A 14 -2.93 0.19 -0.16
N LEU A 15 -4.20 0.43 0.16
CA LEU A 15 -5.12 -0.50 0.81
C LEU A 15 -4.43 -1.76 1.36
N ALA A 16 -4.30 -1.84 2.69
CA ALA A 16 -3.62 -2.88 3.46
C ALA A 16 -3.96 -4.34 3.12
N ILE A 17 -3.62 -4.81 1.91
CA ILE A 17 -3.87 -6.16 1.40
C ILE A 17 -2.82 -6.52 0.30
N ILE A 18 -1.56 -6.11 0.46
CA ILE A 18 -0.46 -6.68 -0.32
C ILE A 18 0.40 -7.53 0.62
N GLU A 19 -0.18 -8.63 1.10
CA GLU A 19 0.57 -9.61 1.90
C GLU A 19 0.21 -11.06 1.65
N THR A 20 -0.31 -11.42 0.48
CA THR A 20 -0.38 -12.83 0.11
C THR A 20 -0.54 -12.94 -1.40
N LEU A 21 0.54 -12.84 -2.17
CA LEU A 21 0.63 -13.39 -3.54
C LEU A 21 2.05 -13.32 -4.15
N ALA A 22 3.12 -13.26 -3.34
CA ALA A 22 4.50 -13.25 -3.85
C ALA A 22 5.18 -14.64 -3.85
N GLN A 23 4.51 -15.71 -3.41
CA GLN A 23 5.13 -17.05 -3.32
C GLN A 23 4.52 -18.13 -4.24
N SER A 24 3.60 -17.78 -5.15
CA SER A 24 2.99 -18.78 -6.05
C SER A 24 3.05 -18.43 -7.55
N VAL A 25 3.66 -17.31 -7.94
CA VAL A 25 3.81 -16.91 -9.35
C VAL A 25 5.20 -17.25 -9.87
N GLU A 26 5.58 -18.51 -9.78
CA GLU A 26 6.74 -19.03 -10.52
C GLU A 26 6.30 -20.32 -11.23
N ASN A 27 5.73 -20.14 -12.43
CA ASN A 27 5.40 -21.14 -13.47
C ASN A 27 3.92 -21.56 -13.65
N GLN A 28 3.01 -20.60 -13.86
CA GLN A 28 1.74 -20.89 -14.57
C GLN A 28 1.38 -19.72 -15.52
N PRO A 29 1.00 -19.98 -16.79
CA PRO A 29 0.44 -18.96 -17.66
C PRO A 29 -0.91 -18.49 -17.10
N PHE A 30 -1.06 -17.18 -16.90
CA PHE A 30 -2.26 -16.56 -16.33
C PHE A 30 -3.42 -16.63 -17.33
N SER A 31 -4.20 -17.72 -17.29
CA SER A 31 -5.45 -17.84 -18.05
C SER A 31 -6.53 -16.91 -17.46
N GLN A 32 -7.26 -16.22 -18.34
CA GLN A 32 -8.34 -15.26 -18.02
C GLN A 32 -9.64 -15.91 -17.50
N GLU A 33 -9.54 -16.99 -16.73
CA GLU A 33 -10.71 -17.59 -16.09
C GLU A 33 -10.83 -17.06 -14.65
N VAL A 34 -11.93 -16.35 -14.39
CA VAL A 34 -12.31 -15.88 -13.06
C VAL A 34 -12.35 -17.10 -12.14
N PRO A 35 -11.58 -17.13 -11.04
CA PRO A 35 -11.51 -18.32 -10.21
C PRO A 35 -12.88 -18.62 -9.58
N SER A 36 -13.44 -19.78 -9.88
CA SER A 36 -14.68 -20.31 -9.29
C SER A 36 -14.54 -20.45 -7.77
N GLU A 37 -15.66 -20.40 -7.05
CA GLU A 37 -15.85 -20.25 -5.59
C GLU A 37 -15.13 -21.24 -4.64
N GLN A 38 -14.20 -22.05 -5.13
CA GLN A 38 -13.41 -23.00 -4.34
C GLN A 38 -12.08 -22.41 -3.80
N PHE A 39 -11.75 -21.15 -4.11
CA PHE A 39 -10.57 -20.44 -3.59
C PHE A 39 -10.77 -19.80 -2.20
N PHE A 40 -11.93 -20.00 -1.54
CA PHE A 40 -12.23 -19.38 -0.23
C PHE A 40 -11.78 -20.23 0.99
N GLY A 41 -11.02 -21.30 0.77
CA GLY A 41 -10.45 -22.14 1.84
C GLY A 41 -9.02 -21.76 2.22
N ARG A 42 -8.87 -21.16 3.40
CA ARG A 42 -7.65 -20.80 4.17
C ARG A 42 -7.16 -19.34 4.05
N GLN A 43 -7.62 -18.56 5.04
CA GLN A 43 -7.13 -17.24 5.49
C GLN A 43 -7.01 -16.16 4.41
N GLN A 44 -8.16 -15.72 3.90
CA GLN A 44 -8.24 -14.37 3.33
C GLN A 44 -8.09 -13.34 4.46
N PRO A 45 -7.30 -12.26 4.28
CA PRO A 45 -7.32 -11.14 5.19
C PRO A 45 -8.76 -10.63 5.37
N PRO A 46 -9.14 -10.16 6.57
CA PRO A 46 -10.49 -9.70 6.83
C PRO A 46 -10.89 -8.61 5.83
N LEU A 47 -12.12 -8.69 5.34
CA LEU A 47 -12.68 -7.67 4.45
C LEU A 47 -12.57 -6.29 5.12
N PRO A 48 -12.07 -5.25 4.44
CA PRO A 48 -12.03 -3.90 4.99
C PRO A 48 -13.42 -3.43 5.47
N PRO A 49 -13.54 -2.82 6.67
CA PRO A 49 -14.84 -2.44 7.24
C PRO A 49 -15.68 -1.55 6.32
N PHE A 50 -15.06 -0.64 5.57
CA PHE A 50 -15.79 0.25 4.65
C PHE A 50 -16.45 -0.48 3.47
N LEU A 51 -16.10 -1.75 3.22
CA LEU A 51 -16.71 -2.61 2.21
C LEU A 51 -17.84 -3.49 2.76
N TYR A 52 -18.16 -3.44 4.05
CA TYR A 52 -19.18 -4.30 4.66
C TYR A 52 -20.57 -4.08 4.07
N ASN A 53 -20.92 -2.85 3.73
CA ASN A 53 -22.21 -2.53 3.13
C ASN A 53 -22.21 -2.68 1.60
N ALA A 54 -21.04 -2.84 0.97
CA ALA A 54 -20.95 -3.08 -0.46
C ALA A 54 -21.45 -4.48 -0.83
N THR A 55 -22.10 -4.61 -1.99
CA THR A 55 -22.48 -5.91 -2.55
C THR A 55 -21.24 -6.74 -2.91
N ILE A 56 -21.40 -8.06 -3.06
CA ILE A 56 -20.30 -8.93 -3.48
C ILE A 56 -19.71 -8.48 -4.81
N GLU A 57 -20.55 -8.08 -5.77
CA GLU A 57 -20.12 -7.58 -7.07
C GLU A 57 -19.34 -6.27 -6.95
N SER A 58 -19.83 -5.33 -6.15
CA SER A 58 -19.14 -4.07 -5.88
C SER A 58 -17.78 -4.28 -5.23
N ARG A 59 -17.67 -5.22 -4.27
CA ARG A 59 -16.38 -5.61 -3.67
C ARG A 59 -15.43 -6.20 -4.72
N ARG A 60 -15.93 -7.02 -5.64
CA ARG A 60 -15.11 -7.58 -6.74
C ARG A 60 -14.59 -6.48 -7.65
N GLN A 61 -15.42 -5.50 -8.00
CA GLN A 61 -15.01 -4.32 -8.78
C GLN A 61 -13.95 -3.49 -8.06
N PHE A 62 -14.15 -3.23 -6.77
CA PHE A 62 -13.17 -2.53 -5.95
C PHE A 62 -11.79 -3.19 -6.01
N PHE A 63 -11.74 -4.51 -5.78
CA PHE A 63 -10.47 -5.24 -5.80
C PHE A 63 -9.88 -5.38 -7.21
N SER A 64 -10.71 -5.48 -8.26
CA SER A 64 -10.18 -5.52 -9.63
C SER A 64 -9.54 -4.20 -10.05
N ILE A 65 -10.06 -3.07 -9.56
CA ILE A 65 -9.44 -1.75 -9.74
C ILE A 65 -8.16 -1.65 -8.90
N ALA A 66 -8.25 -1.96 -7.60
CA ALA A 66 -7.15 -1.78 -6.65
C ALA A 66 -5.91 -2.63 -6.98
N TYR A 67 -6.09 -3.82 -7.55
CA TYR A 67 -4.99 -4.71 -7.93
C TYR A 67 -4.71 -4.76 -9.43
N ASN A 68 -5.23 -3.81 -10.20
CA ASN A 68 -4.96 -3.80 -11.64
C ASN A 68 -3.45 -3.55 -11.89
N PRO A 69 -2.72 -4.51 -12.48
CA PRO A 69 -1.27 -4.38 -12.67
C PRO A 69 -0.90 -3.35 -13.73
N ASN A 70 -1.85 -2.97 -14.58
CA ASN A 70 -1.66 -2.08 -15.71
C ASN A 70 -2.03 -0.63 -15.38
N TYR A 71 -2.74 -0.38 -14.28
CA TYR A 71 -3.06 0.97 -13.86
C TYR A 71 -1.91 1.62 -13.11
N THR A 72 -1.64 2.86 -13.48
CA THR A 72 -0.84 3.78 -12.68
C THR A 72 -1.54 4.07 -11.34
N VAL A 73 -0.80 4.53 -10.34
CA VAL A 73 -1.41 4.92 -9.06
C VAL A 73 -2.47 6.02 -9.26
N ALA A 74 -2.24 6.96 -10.18
CA ALA A 74 -3.22 8.00 -10.52
C ALA A 74 -4.52 7.41 -11.10
N GLU A 75 -4.41 6.45 -12.01
CA GLU A 75 -5.57 5.77 -12.60
C GLU A 75 -6.32 4.95 -11.55
N ILE A 76 -5.63 4.21 -10.67
CA ILE A 76 -6.27 3.49 -9.56
C ILE A 76 -7.08 4.46 -8.69
N LYS A 77 -6.49 5.60 -8.29
CA LYS A 77 -7.18 6.62 -7.49
C LYS A 77 -8.45 7.13 -8.18
N SER A 78 -8.33 7.49 -9.46
CA SER A 78 -9.47 8.00 -10.23
C SER A 78 -10.58 6.95 -10.41
N GLN A 79 -10.22 5.70 -10.69
CA GLN A 79 -11.17 4.60 -10.86
C GLN A 79 -11.87 4.22 -9.55
N LEU A 80 -11.16 4.27 -8.42
CA LEU A 80 -11.77 4.03 -7.11
C LEU A 80 -12.71 5.17 -6.68
N GLU A 81 -12.39 6.40 -7.04
CA GLU A 81 -13.29 7.54 -6.83
C GLU A 81 -14.57 7.40 -7.66
N GLN A 82 -14.45 7.02 -8.93
CA GLN A 82 -15.61 6.71 -9.79
C GLN A 82 -16.43 5.55 -9.21
N TRP A 83 -15.78 4.44 -8.87
CA TRP A 83 -16.43 3.30 -8.24
C TRP A 83 -17.23 3.71 -7.01
N ALA A 84 -16.66 4.54 -6.12
CA ALA A 84 -17.33 5.00 -4.91
C ALA A 84 -18.55 5.88 -5.19
N ASN A 85 -18.48 6.73 -6.22
CA ASN A 85 -19.59 7.59 -6.64
C ASN A 85 -20.78 6.81 -7.23
N ASP A 86 -20.52 5.63 -7.78
CA ASP A 86 -21.55 4.73 -8.31
C ASP A 86 -22.20 3.85 -7.22
N GLN A 87 -21.73 3.92 -5.97
CA GLN A 87 -22.28 3.13 -4.88
C GLN A 87 -23.46 3.81 -4.18
N PRO A 88 -24.32 3.03 -3.47
CA PRO A 88 -25.27 3.59 -2.53
C PRO A 88 -24.61 4.47 -1.46
N LYS A 89 -25.37 5.42 -0.92
CA LYS A 89 -24.88 6.49 -0.04
C LYS A 89 -24.09 5.99 1.18
N ASP A 90 -24.50 4.87 1.77
CA ASP A 90 -23.84 4.28 2.93
C ASP A 90 -22.44 3.73 2.61
N VAL A 91 -22.26 3.12 1.43
CA VAL A 91 -20.95 2.66 0.94
C VAL A 91 -20.07 3.85 0.56
N GLN A 92 -20.64 4.85 -0.10
CA GLN A 92 -19.94 6.08 -0.45
C GLN A 92 -19.43 6.81 0.82
N ASP A 93 -20.28 6.93 1.84
CA ASP A 93 -19.91 7.54 3.12
C ASP A 93 -18.81 6.77 3.84
N ALA A 94 -18.91 5.43 3.87
CA ALA A 94 -17.89 4.58 4.49
C ALA A 94 -16.54 4.70 3.74
N TYR A 95 -16.56 4.74 2.41
CA TYR A 95 -15.35 4.96 1.60
C TYR A 95 -14.74 6.34 1.87
N ASN A 96 -15.55 7.40 1.89
CA ASN A 96 -15.08 8.75 2.16
C ASN A 96 -14.51 8.91 3.58
N GLN A 97 -15.12 8.27 4.57
CA GLN A 97 -14.59 8.21 5.93
C GLN A 97 -13.22 7.52 5.95
N GLN A 98 -13.10 6.36 5.30
CA GLN A 98 -11.84 5.64 5.18
C GLN A 98 -10.76 6.49 4.48
N LEU A 99 -11.12 7.19 3.40
CA LEU A 99 -10.20 8.06 2.66
C LEU A 99 -9.73 9.25 3.51
N ASN A 100 -10.64 9.86 4.27
CA ASN A 100 -10.29 10.98 5.16
C ASN A 100 -9.35 10.53 6.29
N MET A 101 -9.63 9.36 6.90
CA MET A 101 -8.74 8.77 7.89
C MET A 101 -7.36 8.50 7.27
N GLN A 102 -7.29 7.90 6.08
CA GLN A 102 -6.03 7.67 5.38
C GLN A 102 -5.24 8.97 5.13
N LYS A 103 -5.90 10.04 4.67
CA LYS A 103 -5.25 11.34 4.47
C LYS A 103 -4.67 11.94 5.75
N GLN A 104 -5.40 11.82 6.86
CA GLN A 104 -4.92 12.29 8.17
C GLN A 104 -3.70 11.49 8.62
N MET A 105 -3.75 10.17 8.49
CA MET A 105 -2.62 9.28 8.81
C MET A 105 -1.42 9.59 7.91
N GLU A 106 -1.61 9.76 6.60
CA GLU A 106 -0.56 10.08 5.65
C GLU A 106 0.13 11.40 5.96
N ALA A 107 -0.63 12.46 6.27
CA ALA A 107 -0.07 13.75 6.64
C ALA A 107 0.81 13.63 7.90
N MET A 108 0.29 12.95 8.91
CA MET A 108 0.96 12.72 10.19
C MET A 108 2.27 11.93 10.04
N LEU A 109 2.25 10.86 9.23
CA LEU A 109 3.44 10.05 8.95
C LEU A 109 4.44 10.78 8.06
N THR A 110 3.98 11.60 7.12
CA THR A 110 4.87 12.38 6.25
C THR A 110 5.69 13.36 7.07
N GLU A 111 5.06 14.07 8.01
CA GLU A 111 5.75 14.98 8.92
C GLU A 111 6.75 14.25 9.81
N GLU A 112 6.35 13.13 10.41
CA GLU A 112 7.26 12.39 11.30
C GLU A 112 8.41 11.73 10.53
N ARG A 113 8.12 11.17 9.36
CA ARG A 113 9.14 10.59 8.49
C ARG A 113 10.17 11.64 8.10
N GLN A 114 9.74 12.86 7.77
CA GLN A 114 10.67 13.94 7.42
C GLN A 114 11.65 14.22 8.57
N LYS A 115 11.17 14.29 9.82
CA LYS A 115 12.05 14.48 11.00
C LYS A 115 13.04 13.34 11.17
N LEU A 116 12.57 12.10 11.04
CA LEU A 116 13.39 10.90 11.19
C LEU A 116 14.48 10.83 10.09
N VAL A 117 14.11 11.13 8.84
CA VAL A 117 15.04 11.20 7.72
C VAL A 117 16.05 12.32 7.92
N ASP A 118 15.63 13.51 8.37
CA ASP A 118 16.54 14.65 8.58
C ASP A 118 17.63 14.37 9.62
N ALA A 119 17.39 13.47 10.56
CA ALA A 119 18.37 13.00 11.54
C ALA A 119 19.37 11.97 10.99
N LEU A 120 19.18 11.47 9.77
CA LEU A 120 20.06 10.47 9.17
C LEU A 120 21.36 11.08 8.57
N PRO A 121 22.42 10.28 8.45
CA PRO A 121 23.60 10.62 7.66
C PRO A 121 23.27 11.00 6.21
N ALA A 122 24.15 11.77 5.57
CA ALA A 122 23.88 12.35 4.25
C ALA A 122 23.62 11.31 3.15
N ASP A 123 24.35 10.19 3.17
CA ASP A 123 24.17 9.08 2.23
C ASP A 123 22.80 8.40 2.38
N ALA A 124 22.32 8.23 3.62
CA ALA A 124 20.98 7.69 3.86
C ALA A 124 19.86 8.66 3.52
N ARG A 125 20.04 9.97 3.75
CA ARG A 125 19.08 10.99 3.30
C ARG A 125 18.95 11.04 1.80
N GLU A 126 20.06 10.90 1.06
CA GLU A 126 20.02 10.85 -0.40
C GLU A 126 19.22 9.64 -0.90
N VAL A 127 19.39 8.47 -0.29
CA VAL A 127 18.61 7.27 -0.64
C VAL A 127 17.13 7.45 -0.27
N ALA A 128 16.84 7.99 0.92
CA ALA A 128 15.46 8.30 1.34
C ALA A 128 14.74 9.19 0.32
N ALA A 129 15.40 10.27 -0.14
CA ALA A 129 14.84 11.18 -1.14
C ALA A 129 14.53 10.48 -2.48
N LYS A 130 15.37 9.53 -2.91
CA LYS A 130 15.10 8.74 -4.13
C LYS A 130 13.89 7.82 -3.96
N LEU A 131 13.71 7.23 -2.78
CA LEU A 131 12.55 6.41 -2.47
C LEU A 131 11.27 7.26 -2.43
N ASP A 132 11.34 8.46 -1.88
CA ASP A 132 10.22 9.41 -1.83
C ASP A 132 9.80 9.87 -3.21
N ALA A 133 10.77 10.17 -4.08
CA ALA A 133 10.49 10.52 -5.47
C ALA A 133 9.75 9.42 -6.23
N ILE A 134 9.99 8.14 -5.91
CA ILE A 134 9.24 7.02 -6.50
C ILE A 134 7.83 6.95 -5.94
N ARG A 135 7.69 7.08 -4.61
CA ARG A 135 6.39 7.06 -3.92
C ARG A 135 5.46 8.16 -4.47
N ASP A 136 6.00 9.35 -4.65
CA ASP A 136 5.24 10.54 -5.06
C ASP A 136 4.96 10.53 -6.58
N ASN A 137 5.63 9.66 -7.34
CA ASN A 137 5.39 9.51 -8.77
C ASN A 137 4.15 8.64 -9.05
N LEU A 138 3.00 9.32 -9.13
CA LEU A 138 1.70 8.67 -9.39
C LEU A 138 1.53 8.12 -10.81
N GLN A 139 2.47 8.40 -11.73
CA GLN A 139 2.45 7.90 -13.11
C GLN A 139 3.08 6.51 -13.24
N LEU A 140 3.67 5.99 -12.17
CA LEU A 140 4.15 4.62 -12.12
C LEU A 140 3.01 3.68 -11.73
N THR A 141 3.04 2.47 -12.27
CA THR A 141 2.22 1.38 -11.72
C THR A 141 2.82 0.90 -10.38
N PRO A 142 2.03 0.28 -9.49
CA PRO A 142 2.55 -0.27 -8.24
C PRO A 142 3.73 -1.23 -8.45
N ILE A 143 3.69 -2.04 -9.51
CA ILE A 143 4.76 -2.97 -9.87
C ILE A 143 6.02 -2.22 -10.28
N GLN A 144 5.89 -1.12 -11.02
CA GLN A 144 7.02 -0.28 -11.40
C GLN A 144 7.64 0.41 -10.18
N GLN A 145 6.83 0.94 -9.25
CA GLN A 145 7.32 1.51 -7.99
C GLN A 145 8.11 0.48 -7.20
N MET A 146 7.56 -0.73 -6.97
CA MET A 146 8.26 -1.82 -6.28
C MET A 146 9.60 -2.18 -6.94
N LYS A 147 9.61 -2.27 -8.27
CA LYS A 147 10.83 -2.61 -9.02
C LYS A 147 11.91 -1.54 -8.82
N GLN A 148 11.55 -0.26 -8.92
CA GLN A 148 12.49 0.85 -8.75
C GLN A 148 13.01 0.94 -7.30
N VAL A 149 12.13 0.78 -6.31
CA VAL A 149 12.51 0.69 -4.89
C VAL A 149 13.49 -0.45 -4.67
N SER A 150 13.20 -1.64 -5.18
CA SER A 150 14.08 -2.81 -5.04
C SER A 150 15.47 -2.56 -5.65
N GLN A 151 15.53 -1.93 -6.83
CA GLN A 151 16.80 -1.58 -7.47
C GLN A 151 17.63 -0.59 -6.64
N ILE A 152 17.01 0.45 -6.09
CA ILE A 152 17.69 1.41 -5.21
C ILE A 152 18.25 0.70 -3.97
N LEU A 153 17.43 -0.09 -3.30
CA LEU A 153 17.85 -0.77 -2.06
C LEU A 153 18.93 -1.82 -2.31
N GLN A 154 18.89 -2.53 -3.44
CA GLN A 154 19.96 -3.48 -3.82
C GLN A 154 21.30 -2.78 -4.11
N GLY A 155 21.26 -1.58 -4.71
CA GLY A 155 22.45 -0.76 -4.95
C GLY A 155 22.97 -0.01 -3.73
N THR A 156 22.28 -0.10 -2.58
CA THR A 156 22.58 0.65 -1.36
C THR A 156 23.31 -0.20 -0.33
N SER A 157 24.19 0.43 0.46
CA SER A 157 24.94 -0.26 1.52
C SER A 157 24.01 -0.89 2.56
N ALA A 158 24.46 -1.96 3.23
CA ALA A 158 23.69 -2.58 4.31
C ALA A 158 23.43 -1.61 5.49
N SER A 159 24.37 -0.70 5.77
CA SER A 159 24.23 0.29 6.84
C SER A 159 23.12 1.30 6.53
N VAL A 160 23.09 1.82 5.29
CA VAL A 160 22.05 2.79 4.89
C VAL A 160 20.68 2.12 4.89
N ARG A 161 20.57 0.88 4.39
CA ARG A 161 19.33 0.10 4.51
C ARG A 161 18.87 -0.02 5.95
N ALA A 162 19.75 -0.48 6.85
CA ALA A 162 19.42 -0.61 8.27
C ALA A 162 19.00 0.72 8.94
N GLN A 163 19.45 1.87 8.44
CA GLN A 163 18.99 3.17 8.92
C GLN A 163 17.58 3.50 8.43
N LEU A 164 17.27 3.23 7.16
CA LEU A 164 15.93 3.40 6.60
C LEU A 164 14.92 2.43 7.22
N ASP A 165 15.32 1.17 7.46
CA ASP A 165 14.50 0.17 8.16
C ASP A 165 14.06 0.68 9.55
N ARG A 166 14.95 1.38 10.27
CA ARG A 166 14.61 1.96 11.58
C ARG A 166 13.60 3.10 11.48
N VAL A 167 13.70 3.93 10.43
CA VAL A 167 12.69 4.97 10.17
C VAL A 167 11.33 4.32 9.98
N ASP A 168 11.25 3.29 9.13
CA ASP A 168 10.00 2.59 8.86
C ASP A 168 9.45 1.89 10.12
N GLU A 169 10.31 1.26 10.93
CA GLU A 169 9.92 0.65 12.22
C GLU A 169 9.35 1.69 13.20
N GLN A 170 9.95 2.88 13.29
CA GLN A 170 9.45 3.95 14.17
C GLN A 170 8.10 4.49 13.70
N LEU A 171 7.90 4.66 12.40
CA LEU A 171 6.62 5.05 11.82
C LEU A 171 5.55 3.98 12.07
N GLY A 172 5.89 2.69 11.89
CA GLY A 172 5.00 1.57 12.19
C GLY A 172 4.57 1.52 13.65
N GLN A 173 5.48 1.81 14.59
CA GLN A 173 5.14 1.93 16.01
C GLN A 173 4.21 3.12 16.29
N MET A 174 4.44 4.25 15.64
CA MET A 174 3.59 5.44 15.78
C MET A 174 2.16 5.16 15.29
N LEU A 175 2.02 4.48 14.14
CA LEU A 175 0.73 4.03 13.61
C LEU A 175 -0.03 3.17 14.61
N GLN A 176 0.63 2.16 15.18
CA GLN A 176 0.01 1.27 16.16
C GLN A 176 -0.47 2.06 17.39
N GLN A 177 0.36 2.97 17.91
CA GLN A 177 0.00 3.80 19.06
C GLN A 177 -1.21 4.70 18.80
N GLN A 178 -1.42 5.16 17.57
CA GLN A 178 -2.60 5.95 17.22
C GLN A 178 -3.86 5.09 17.12
N GLN A 179 -3.77 3.91 16.52
CA GLN A 179 -4.90 2.97 16.43
C GLN A 179 -5.41 2.49 17.80
N PHE A 180 -4.56 2.49 18.84
CA PHE A 180 -4.97 2.18 20.21
C PHE A 180 -5.59 3.37 20.97
N LYS A 181 -5.44 4.60 20.49
CA LYS A 181 -6.01 5.80 21.13
C LYS A 181 -7.43 6.14 20.66
N GLU A 182 -7.83 5.62 19.51
CA GLU A 182 -9.15 5.87 18.90
C GLU A 182 -10.18 4.75 19.18
N GLN A 183 -9.83 3.75 20.01
CA GLN A 183 -10.75 2.73 20.55
C GLN A 183 -11.12 3.04 22.00
#